data_AF-A0AA94UIJ8-F1
#
_entry.id   AF-A0AA94UIJ8-F1
#
_cell.length_a   1.000
_cell.length_b   1.000
_cell.length_c   1.000
_cell.angle_alpha   90.00
_cell.angle_beta   90.00
_cell.angle_gamma   90.00
#
_symmetry.space_group_name_H-M   'P 1'
#
loop_
_entity.id
_entity.type
_entity.pdbx_description
1 polymer ?
#
loop_
_entity_poly.entity_id
_entity_poly.type
_entity_poly.pdbx_seq_one_letter_code
_entity_poly.pdbx_strand_id
1 'polypeptide(L)'
;MRGLKRAGIGIAALGAIATTLAGPAAADATDDYPIPHRIIITTCDAEQYLAAARDTSPVYYSRYMIDMHNRPADIQQMAQDRIHWFFSLDPVGRRQYSEDTATNVYYEQVATHWGNWAKIFFNNKGVVAKATDVCMNYPKGDLNVWNWVQAP
;
A
#
# COMPACT_ATOMS: atom_id res chain seq x y z
N MET A 1 10.08 -44.95 37.92
CA MET A 1 10.13 -43.83 36.96
C MET A 1 10.99 -44.18 35.74
N ARG A 2 10.46 -44.93 34.76
CA ARG A 2 11.23 -45.37 33.57
C ARG A 2 10.50 -45.19 32.22
N GLY A 3 9.33 -44.55 32.22
CA GLY A 3 8.49 -44.38 31.01
C GLY A 3 8.52 -43.00 30.36
N LEU A 4 9.03 -41.96 31.02
CA LEU A 4 8.83 -40.57 30.55
C LEU A 4 9.92 -40.05 29.60
N LYS A 5 11.00 -40.80 29.36
CA LYS A 5 12.14 -40.33 28.54
C LYS A 5 12.02 -40.63 27.04
N ARG A 6 10.98 -41.34 26.58
CA ARG A 6 10.81 -41.70 25.15
C ARG A 6 9.84 -40.80 24.38
N ALA A 7 9.02 -40.01 25.06
CA ALA A 7 8.07 -39.10 24.40
C ALA A 7 8.70 -37.77 23.94
N GLY A 8 9.84 -37.37 24.50
CA GLY A 8 10.49 -36.08 24.20
C GLY A 8 11.25 -36.02 22.87
N ILE A 9 11.62 -37.17 22.27
CA ILE A 9 12.44 -37.21 21.05
C ILE A 9 11.59 -37.11 19.78
N GLY A 10 10.34 -37.60 19.81
CA GLY A 10 9.45 -37.57 18.63
C GLY A 10 8.96 -36.15 18.26
N ILE A 11 8.81 -35.27 19.25
CA ILE A 11 8.31 -33.90 19.05
C ILE A 11 9.42 -32.98 18.50
N ALA A 12 10.68 -33.22 18.85
CA ALA A 12 11.81 -32.45 18.34
C ALA A 12 12.07 -32.69 16.84
N ALA A 13 11.79 -33.89 16.33
CA ALA A 13 11.99 -34.25 14.93
C ALA A 13 10.98 -33.58 13.98
N LEU A 14 9.74 -33.36 14.42
CA LEU A 14 8.70 -32.68 13.61
C LEU A 14 8.95 -31.18 13.46
N GLY A 15 9.52 -30.52 14.48
CA GLY A 15 9.89 -29.10 14.41
C GLY A 15 11.06 -28.82 13.47
N ALA A 16 12.00 -29.76 13.33
CA ALA A 16 13.15 -29.63 12.45
C ALA A 16 12.82 -29.81 10.96
N ILE A 17 11.75 -30.54 10.62
CA ILE A 17 11.31 -30.72 9.23
C ILE A 17 10.59 -29.46 8.73
N ALA A 18 9.83 -28.78 9.60
CA ALA A 18 9.08 -27.57 9.25
C ALA A 18 9.98 -26.40 8.80
N THR A 19 11.21 -26.30 9.31
CA THR A 19 12.17 -25.25 8.89
C THR A 19 12.85 -25.54 7.57
N THR A 20 12.91 -26.81 7.14
CA THR A 20 13.51 -27.20 5.84
C THR A 20 12.56 -27.02 4.64
N LEU A 21 11.26 -26.86 4.92
CA LEU A 21 10.22 -26.61 3.91
C LEU A 21 9.89 -25.11 3.76
N ALA A 22 10.49 -24.25 4.57
CA ALA A 22 10.43 -22.82 4.35
C ALA A 22 11.31 -22.49 3.14
N GLY A 23 10.69 -22.48 1.95
CA GLY A 23 11.33 -21.92 0.75
C GLY A 23 11.82 -20.50 1.04
N PRO A 24 12.87 -20.03 0.35
CA PRO A 24 13.32 -18.65 0.50
C PRO A 24 12.10 -17.75 0.29
N ALA A 25 11.82 -16.88 1.26
CA ALA A 25 10.82 -15.85 1.10
C ALA A 25 11.33 -14.91 0.00
N ALA A 26 10.91 -15.15 -1.24
CA ALA A 26 11.11 -14.27 -2.38
C ALA A 26 10.14 -13.09 -2.29
N ALA A 27 10.16 -12.38 -1.16
CA ALA A 27 9.71 -11.00 -1.15
C ALA A 27 10.89 -10.21 -1.71
N ASP A 28 10.97 -10.13 -3.04
CA ASP A 28 11.98 -9.30 -3.68
C ASP A 28 11.70 -7.85 -3.27
N ALA A 29 12.43 -7.38 -2.26
CA ALA A 29 12.16 -6.10 -1.64
C ALA A 29 12.33 -4.94 -2.63
N THR A 30 12.99 -5.20 -3.77
CA THR A 30 13.17 -4.26 -4.89
C THR A 30 11.86 -4.00 -5.62
N ASP A 31 11.01 -5.00 -5.83
CA ASP A 31 9.79 -4.85 -6.66
C ASP A 31 8.74 -3.94 -6.02
N ASP A 32 8.79 -3.86 -4.69
CA ASP A 32 7.89 -3.06 -3.87
C ASP A 32 8.47 -1.70 -3.46
N TYR A 33 9.66 -1.35 -3.92
CA TYR A 33 10.32 -0.08 -3.60
C TYR A 33 10.46 0.79 -4.86
N PRO A 34 10.29 2.13 -4.73
CA PRO A 34 9.66 2.85 -3.62
C PRO A 34 8.12 2.72 -3.61
N ILE A 35 7.51 2.33 -4.73
CA ILE A 35 6.07 2.10 -4.84
C ILE A 35 5.78 0.59 -4.93
N PRO A 36 4.88 0.05 -4.10
CA PRO A 36 4.53 -1.37 -4.07
C PRO A 36 4.12 -1.92 -5.43
N HIS A 37 4.60 -3.12 -5.77
CA HIS A 37 4.33 -3.75 -7.08
C HIS A 37 2.83 -3.83 -7.38
N ARG A 38 2.01 -4.10 -6.36
CA ARG A 38 0.55 -4.17 -6.46
C ARG A 38 -0.10 -2.87 -6.94
N ILE A 39 0.47 -1.71 -6.61
CA ILE A 39 0.01 -0.42 -7.14
C ILE A 39 0.45 -0.23 -8.60
N ILE A 40 1.65 -0.70 -8.94
CA ILE A 40 2.16 -0.63 -10.31
C ILE A 40 1.26 -1.41 -11.26
N ILE A 41 0.82 -2.61 -10.88
CA ILE A 41 0.05 -3.50 -11.76
C ILE A 41 -1.47 -3.42 -11.60
N THR A 42 -2.00 -2.70 -10.60
CA THR A 42 -3.46 -2.68 -10.37
C THR A 42 -4.21 -2.07 -11.55
N THR A 43 -5.39 -2.63 -11.84
CA THR A 43 -6.33 -2.12 -12.84
C THR A 43 -7.43 -1.24 -12.23
N CYS A 44 -7.42 -1.11 -10.89
CA CYS A 44 -8.28 -0.18 -10.17
C CYS A 44 -7.83 1.27 -10.42
N ASP A 45 -8.79 2.19 -10.44
CA ASP A 45 -8.48 3.62 -10.36
C ASP A 45 -8.19 4.05 -8.91
N ALA A 46 -7.87 5.34 -8.75
CA ALA A 46 -7.54 5.91 -7.45
C ALA A 46 -8.71 5.81 -6.47
N GLU A 47 -9.94 6.06 -6.94
CA GLU A 47 -11.16 6.07 -6.13
C GLU A 47 -11.51 4.65 -5.65
N GLN A 48 -11.43 3.66 -6.54
CA GLN A 48 -11.62 2.25 -6.21
C GLN A 48 -10.63 1.81 -5.14
N TYR A 49 -9.35 2.18 -5.30
CA TYR A 49 -8.33 1.88 -4.31
C TYR A 49 -8.62 2.60 -2.98
N LEU A 50 -8.94 3.89 -3.01
CA LEU A 50 -9.14 4.68 -1.81
C LEU A 50 -10.37 4.23 -1.03
N ALA A 51 -11.44 3.83 -1.73
CA ALA A 51 -12.65 3.27 -1.12
C ALA A 51 -12.39 1.90 -0.49
N ALA A 52 -11.60 1.05 -1.15
CA ALA A 52 -11.14 -0.20 -0.54
C ALA A 52 -10.25 0.04 0.69
N ALA A 53 -9.37 1.04 0.65
CA ALA A 53 -8.54 1.41 1.79
C ALA A 53 -9.36 1.96 2.96
N ARG A 54 -10.44 2.72 2.68
CA ARG A 54 -11.42 3.17 3.68
C ARG A 54 -12.01 2.01 4.45
N ASP A 55 -12.43 0.95 3.77
CA ASP A 55 -13.17 -0.13 4.42
C ASP A 55 -12.24 -1.20 5.03
N THR A 56 -11.12 -1.51 4.37
CA THR A 56 -10.18 -2.55 4.83
C THR A 56 -9.13 -2.05 5.82
N SER A 57 -8.87 -0.74 5.81
CA SER A 57 -7.84 -0.08 6.62
C SER A 57 -8.29 1.30 7.12
N PRO A 58 -9.46 1.41 7.79
CA PRO A 58 -10.12 2.68 8.12
C PRO A 58 -9.25 3.63 8.93
N VAL A 59 -8.40 3.13 9.83
CA VAL A 59 -7.47 3.96 10.61
C VAL A 59 -6.45 4.68 9.70
N TYR A 60 -5.94 4.01 8.67
CA TYR A 60 -4.98 4.61 7.75
C TYR A 60 -5.66 5.56 6.77
N TYR A 61 -6.86 5.21 6.31
CA TYR A 61 -7.71 6.12 5.54
C TYR A 61 -8.00 7.40 6.31
N SER A 62 -8.57 7.32 7.51
CA SER A 62 -8.91 8.50 8.30
C SER A 62 -7.69 9.37 8.59
N ARG A 63 -6.53 8.77 8.92
CA ARG A 63 -5.28 9.53 9.13
C ARG A 63 -4.81 10.26 7.88
N TYR A 64 -4.91 9.61 6.71
CA TYR A 64 -4.58 10.24 5.43
C TYR A 64 -5.54 11.39 5.11
N MET A 65 -6.85 11.16 5.26
CA MET A 65 -7.87 12.17 4.99
C MET A 65 -7.76 13.38 5.93
N ILE A 66 -7.52 13.16 7.23
CA ILE A 66 -7.25 14.23 8.21
C ILE A 66 -6.02 15.04 7.78
N ASP A 67 -4.90 14.36 7.46
CA ASP A 67 -3.68 15.06 7.05
C ASP A 67 -3.90 15.87 5.77
N MET A 68 -4.65 15.33 4.80
CA MET A 68 -5.05 16.02 3.57
C MET A 68 -5.92 17.25 3.86
N HIS A 69 -6.98 17.13 4.67
CA HIS A 69 -7.91 18.23 4.95
C HIS A 69 -7.29 19.34 5.82
N ASN A 70 -6.17 19.04 6.48
CA ASN A 70 -5.35 20.05 7.16
C ASN A 70 -4.42 20.83 6.20
N ARG A 71 -4.42 20.51 4.89
CA ARG A 71 -3.64 21.25 3.88
C ARG A 71 -4.47 22.35 3.22
N PRO A 72 -3.83 23.41 2.70
CA PRO A 72 -4.48 24.37 1.80
C PRO A 72 -5.17 23.67 0.62
N ALA A 73 -6.31 24.23 0.15
CA ALA A 73 -7.15 23.59 -0.87
C ALA A 73 -6.41 23.33 -2.20
N ASP A 74 -5.49 24.21 -2.58
CA ASP A 74 -4.61 24.04 -3.74
C ASP A 74 -3.66 22.85 -3.59
N ILE A 75 -3.13 22.60 -2.39
CA ILE A 75 -2.29 21.43 -2.11
C ILE A 75 -3.12 20.14 -2.07
N GLN A 76 -4.36 20.20 -1.59
CA GLN A 76 -5.28 19.06 -1.66
C GLN A 76 -5.56 18.67 -3.12
N GLN A 77 -5.90 19.65 -3.96
CA GLN A 77 -6.15 19.44 -5.38
C GLN A 77 -4.89 18.91 -6.09
N MET A 78 -3.72 19.51 -5.82
CA MET A 78 -2.44 19.07 -6.38
C MET A 78 -2.16 17.59 -6.08
N ALA A 79 -2.44 17.13 -4.87
CA ALA A 79 -2.24 15.74 -4.50
C ALA A 79 -3.22 14.80 -5.23
N GLN A 80 -4.50 15.17 -5.31
CA GLN A 80 -5.50 14.39 -6.04
C GLN A 80 -5.14 14.29 -7.53
N ASP A 81 -4.85 15.43 -8.18
CA ASP A 81 -4.45 15.48 -9.60
C ASP A 81 -3.22 14.61 -9.86
N ARG A 82 -2.24 14.66 -8.96
CA ARG A 82 -1.01 13.87 -9.08
C ARG A 82 -1.27 12.37 -8.94
N ILE A 83 -2.13 11.96 -8.00
CA ILE A 83 -2.56 10.56 -7.85
C ILE A 83 -3.34 10.13 -9.10
N HIS A 84 -4.30 10.92 -9.59
CA HIS A 84 -5.04 10.61 -10.82
C HIS A 84 -4.13 10.46 -12.02
N TRP A 85 -3.17 11.38 -12.20
CA TRP A 85 -2.15 11.27 -13.24
C TRP A 85 -1.37 9.96 -13.11
N PHE A 86 -0.89 9.60 -11.92
CA PHE A 86 -0.15 8.36 -11.72
C PHE A 86 -0.99 7.12 -12.08
N PHE A 87 -2.26 7.08 -11.66
CA PHE A 87 -3.17 5.97 -12.01
C PHE A 87 -3.58 5.96 -13.49
N SER A 88 -3.42 7.07 -14.22
CA SER A 88 -3.64 7.11 -15.68
C SER A 88 -2.50 6.47 -16.48
N LEU A 89 -1.32 6.31 -15.89
CA LEU A 89 -0.17 5.66 -16.54
C LEU A 89 -0.38 4.15 -16.66
N ASP A 90 0.22 3.55 -17.68
CA ASP A 90 0.34 2.10 -17.80
C ASP A 90 1.37 1.56 -16.78
N PRO A 91 1.45 0.23 -16.57
CA PRO A 91 2.38 -0.34 -15.60
C PRO A 91 3.85 0.01 -15.86
N VAL A 92 4.26 0.20 -17.11
CA VAL A 92 5.62 0.60 -17.47
C VAL A 92 5.90 2.03 -17.04
N GLY A 93 4.99 2.96 -17.33
CA GLY A 93 5.07 4.36 -16.91
C GLY A 93 5.03 4.51 -15.39
N ARG A 94 4.19 3.75 -14.70
CA ARG A 94 4.17 3.72 -13.22
C ARG A 94 5.49 3.22 -12.65
N ARG A 95 6.08 2.18 -13.25
CA ARG A 95 7.40 1.67 -12.83
C ARG A 95 8.48 2.71 -13.05
N GLN A 96 8.52 3.34 -14.23
CA GLN A 96 9.48 4.40 -14.51
C GLN A 96 9.35 5.56 -13.52
N TYR A 97 8.13 6.00 -13.22
CA TYR A 97 7.88 7.03 -12.20
C TYR A 97 8.43 6.62 -10.82
N SER A 98 8.24 5.35 -10.44
CA SER A 98 8.78 4.78 -9.19
C SER A 98 10.31 4.87 -9.16
N GLU A 99 11.00 4.51 -10.25
CA GLU A 99 12.46 4.60 -10.36
C GLU A 99 12.97 6.06 -10.34
N ASP A 100 12.32 6.96 -11.08
CA ASP A 100 12.68 8.37 -11.12
C ASP A 100 12.55 9.01 -9.73
N THR A 101 11.50 8.65 -8.99
CA THR A 101 11.27 9.13 -7.61
C THR A 101 12.31 8.58 -6.62
N ALA A 102 12.79 7.36 -6.82
CA ALA A 102 13.85 6.78 -5.98
C ALA A 102 15.23 7.39 -6.24
N THR A 103 15.51 7.77 -7.48
CA THR A 103 16.86 8.15 -7.91
C THR A 103 17.07 9.66 -7.99
N ASN A 104 15.99 10.44 -8.12
CA ASN A 104 16.05 11.89 -8.18
C ASN A 104 15.15 12.53 -7.11
N VAL A 105 15.80 13.06 -6.07
CA VAL A 105 15.13 13.73 -4.94
C VAL A 105 14.27 14.93 -5.34
N TYR A 106 14.51 15.51 -6.52
CA TYR A 106 13.74 16.63 -7.06
C TYR A 106 12.73 16.20 -8.12
N TYR A 107 12.47 14.91 -8.31
CA TYR A 107 11.51 14.48 -9.32
C TYR A 107 10.06 14.68 -8.86
N GLU A 108 9.72 14.23 -7.65
CA GLU A 108 8.38 14.36 -7.11
C GLU A 108 8.17 15.69 -6.38
N GLN A 109 7.58 16.65 -7.10
CA GLN A 109 7.40 18.02 -6.59
C GLN A 109 6.31 18.12 -5.51
N VAL A 110 5.26 17.29 -5.53
CA VAL A 110 4.20 17.33 -4.50
C VAL A 110 4.76 16.97 -3.13
N ALA A 111 5.80 16.11 -3.07
CA ALA A 111 6.49 15.77 -1.83
C ALA A 111 7.16 16.96 -1.14
N THR A 112 7.49 18.03 -1.87
CA THR A 112 8.04 19.28 -1.31
C THR A 112 6.99 20.13 -0.58
N HIS A 113 5.72 19.99 -0.95
CA HIS A 113 4.59 20.69 -0.34
C HIS A 113 3.93 19.86 0.77
N TRP A 114 3.90 18.53 0.59
CA TRP A 114 3.28 17.61 1.55
C TRP A 114 3.95 16.24 1.50
N GLY A 115 4.84 15.96 2.47
CA GLY A 115 5.61 14.72 2.49
C GLY A 115 4.80 13.42 2.63
N ASN A 116 3.52 13.46 3.04
CA ASN A 116 2.65 12.28 3.12
C ASN A 116 1.61 12.22 1.99
N TRP A 117 1.75 13.02 0.92
CA TRP A 117 0.71 13.22 -0.10
C TRP A 117 0.16 11.94 -0.74
N ALA A 118 0.99 10.91 -0.88
CA ALA A 118 0.62 9.61 -1.42
C ALA A 118 0.69 8.46 -0.41
N LYS A 119 0.79 8.75 0.89
CA LYS A 119 1.17 7.73 1.90
C LYS A 119 0.27 6.51 1.94
N ILE A 120 -1.03 6.70 1.76
CA ILE A 120 -2.01 5.60 1.73
C ILE A 120 -1.87 4.74 0.48
N PHE A 121 -1.35 5.30 -0.61
CA PHE A 121 -1.14 4.62 -1.88
C PHE A 121 0.25 3.97 -1.95
N PHE A 122 1.33 4.69 -1.62
CA PHE A 122 2.69 4.27 -1.99
C PHE A 122 3.52 3.70 -0.84
N ASN A 123 3.21 3.97 0.43
CA ASN A 123 4.18 3.69 1.50
C ASN A 123 3.75 2.58 2.47
N ASN A 124 2.47 2.22 2.51
CA ASN A 124 1.98 1.19 3.43
C ASN A 124 1.64 -0.11 2.69
N LYS A 125 2.62 -1.01 2.58
CA LYS A 125 2.46 -2.31 1.89
C LYS A 125 1.26 -3.13 2.38
N GLY A 126 0.98 -3.10 3.69
CA GLY A 126 -0.14 -3.84 4.28
C GLY A 126 -1.51 -3.25 3.91
N VAL A 127 -1.61 -1.92 3.82
CA VAL A 127 -2.82 -1.23 3.32
C VAL A 127 -2.99 -1.53 1.83
N VAL A 128 -1.91 -1.41 1.06
CA VAL A 128 -1.92 -1.70 -0.38
C VAL A 128 -2.39 -3.10 -0.67
N ALA A 129 -1.83 -4.11 0.01
CA ALA A 129 -2.22 -5.50 -0.20
C ALA A 129 -3.73 -5.69 0.03
N LYS A 130 -4.24 -5.26 1.19
CA LYS A 130 -5.66 -5.38 1.54
C LYS A 130 -6.59 -4.63 0.59
N ALA A 131 -6.23 -3.41 0.20
CA ALA A 131 -7.06 -2.60 -0.70
C ALA A 131 -7.07 -3.15 -2.12
N THR A 132 -5.89 -3.52 -2.67
CA THR A 132 -5.79 -4.07 -4.03
C THR A 132 -6.47 -5.42 -4.20
N ASP A 133 -6.57 -6.23 -3.13
CA ASP A 133 -7.30 -7.50 -3.17
C ASP A 133 -8.82 -7.34 -3.42
N VAL A 134 -9.40 -6.17 -3.13
CA VAL A 134 -10.86 -5.96 -3.20
C VAL A 134 -11.30 -4.70 -3.97
N CYS A 135 -10.37 -3.88 -4.48
CA CYS A 135 -10.70 -2.58 -5.07
C CYS A 135 -11.63 -2.66 -6.29
N MET A 136 -11.61 -3.77 -7.04
CA MET A 136 -12.51 -3.99 -8.17
C MET A 136 -14.01 -4.05 -7.78
N ASN A 137 -14.32 -4.25 -6.49
CA ASN A 137 -15.68 -4.27 -5.97
C ASN A 137 -16.26 -2.87 -5.72
N TYR A 138 -15.47 -1.81 -5.90
CA TYR A 138 -15.88 -0.43 -5.68
C TYR A 138 -16.20 0.28 -7.00
N PRO A 139 -17.08 1.29 -6.99
CA PRO A 139 -17.36 2.09 -8.18
C PRO A 139 -16.13 2.85 -8.67
N LYS A 140 -15.93 2.89 -9.99
CA LYS A 140 -14.92 3.73 -10.64
C LYS A 140 -15.31 5.20 -10.58
N GLY A 141 -14.31 6.07 -10.35
CA GLY A 141 -14.48 7.53 -10.37
C GLY A 141 -15.44 8.11 -9.32
N ASP A 142 -15.73 7.40 -8.23
CA ASP A 142 -16.52 7.95 -7.12
C ASP A 142 -15.70 8.97 -6.31
N LEU A 143 -15.71 10.23 -6.77
CA LEU A 143 -14.97 11.32 -6.13
C LEU A 143 -15.43 11.62 -4.69
N ASN A 144 -16.58 11.09 -4.23
CA ASN A 144 -17.03 11.31 -2.85
C ASN A 144 -16.10 10.66 -1.83
N VAL A 145 -15.27 9.70 -2.23
CA VAL A 145 -14.25 9.10 -1.36
C VAL A 145 -13.18 10.10 -0.92
N TRP A 146 -13.01 11.21 -1.65
CA TRP A 146 -12.11 12.30 -1.24
C TRP A 146 -12.75 13.28 -0.26
N ASN A 147 -14.07 13.28 -0.16
CA ASN A 147 -14.82 14.17 0.73
C ASN A 147 -14.85 13.56 2.14
N TRP A 148 -13.90 13.96 2.99
CA TRP A 148 -13.87 13.53 4.38
C TRP A 148 -14.54 14.58 5.26
N VAL A 149 -15.65 14.18 5.88
CA VAL A 149 -16.23 14.91 6.99
C VAL A 149 -15.75 14.21 8.25
N GLN A 150 -15.13 14.95 9.18
CA GLN A 150 -14.86 14.41 10.51
C GLN A 150 -16.21 14.04 11.13
N ALA A 151 -16.47 12.74 11.31
CA ALA A 151 -17.60 12.33 12.13
C ALA A 151 -17.42 12.95 13.54
N PRO A 152 -18.49 13.51 14.14
CA PRO A 152 -18.42 14.20 15.43
C PRO A 152 -17.85 13.32 16.55
#